data_AF-A0A356KGL1-F1
#
_entry.id   AF-A0A356KGL1-F1
#
_cell.length_a   1.000
_cell.length_b   1.000
_cell.length_c   1.000
_cell.angle_alpha   90.00
_cell.angle_beta   90.00
_cell.angle_gamma   90.00
#
_symmetry.space_group_name_H-M   'P 1'
#
loop_
_entity.id
_entity.type
_entity.pdbx_description
1 polymer ?
#
loop_
_entity_poly.entity_id
_entity_poly.type
_entity_poly.pdbx_seq_one_letter_code
_entity_poly.pdbx_strand_id
1 'polypeptide(L)'
;PPRPIPEIWQDPRLELGRTLEERLIAAACFHSRERHVVLVSPGLPGRRWRRIAKHFGRRLVHIPLSRFSQETLERLRRVHVLNGHEVRSYAAEFIRDHRS
;
A
#
# COMPACT_ATOMS: atom_id res chain seq x y z
N PRO A 1 10.66 -18.59 -1.23
CA PRO A 1 9.35 -18.85 -0.58
C PRO A 1 8.60 -17.55 -0.27
N PRO A 2 7.26 -17.48 -0.42
CA PRO A 2 6.47 -16.38 0.11
C PRO A 2 6.76 -16.30 1.61
N ARG A 3 7.25 -15.16 2.09
CA ARG A 3 7.47 -14.99 3.53
C ARG A 3 6.10 -14.97 4.18
N PRO A 4 5.92 -15.60 5.36
CA PRO A 4 4.73 -15.37 6.15
C PRO A 4 4.56 -13.86 6.28
N ILE A 5 3.36 -13.35 6.01
CA ILE A 5 3.02 -11.99 6.40
C ILE A 5 3.46 -11.88 7.86
N PRO A 6 4.30 -10.90 8.26
CA PRO A 6 4.61 -10.70 9.68
C PRO A 6 3.30 -10.71 10.45
N GLU A 7 3.28 -11.14 11.71
CA GLU A 7 2.06 -11.39 12.47
C GLU A 7 1.28 -10.10 12.82
N ILE A 8 0.86 -9.37 11.80
CA ILE A 8 0.10 -8.13 11.83
C ILE A 8 -1.33 -8.38 12.29
N TRP A 9 -1.77 -9.65 12.29
CA TRP A 9 -3.10 -10.05 12.71
C TRP A 9 -3.28 -9.92 14.22
N GLN A 10 -2.21 -10.14 14.99
CA GLN A 10 -2.21 -10.11 16.45
C GLN A 10 -1.50 -8.87 17.02
N ASP A 11 -0.98 -7.98 16.17
CA ASP A 11 -0.26 -6.79 16.64
C ASP A 11 -1.24 -5.73 17.18
N PRO A 12 -1.21 -5.43 18.51
CA PRO A 12 -2.12 -4.46 19.12
C PRO A 12 -1.94 -3.05 18.55
N ARG A 13 -0.76 -2.73 17.98
CA ARG A 13 -0.50 -1.42 17.35
C ARG A 13 -1.29 -1.23 16.05
N LEU A 14 -1.89 -2.30 15.51
CA LEU A 14 -2.64 -2.31 14.26
C LEU A 14 -4.16 -2.46 14.47
N GLU A 15 -4.63 -2.36 15.71
CA GLU A 15 -6.06 -2.51 16.08
C GLU A 15 -7.00 -1.45 15.50
N LEU A 16 -6.49 -0.28 15.09
CA LEU A 16 -7.33 0.70 14.39
C LEU A 16 -7.89 0.16 13.06
N GLY A 17 -7.23 -0.83 12.47
CA GLY A 17 -7.72 -1.55 11.30
C GLY A 17 -8.68 -2.64 11.73
N ARG A 18 -9.96 -2.45 11.41
CA ARG A 18 -11.05 -3.37 11.82
C ARG A 18 -11.42 -4.36 10.73
N THR A 19 -11.08 -4.05 9.48
CA THR A 19 -11.18 -4.98 8.34
C THR A 19 -9.80 -5.43 7.89
N LEU A 20 -9.78 -6.47 7.06
CA LEU A 20 -8.58 -6.99 6.41
C LEU A 20 -7.79 -5.88 5.70
N GLU A 21 -8.47 -5.11 4.85
CA GLU A 21 -7.88 -4.04 4.04
C GLU A 21 -7.27 -2.96 4.93
N GLU A 22 -7.98 -2.59 5.99
CA GLU A 22 -7.54 -1.55 6.90
C GLU A 22 -6.34 -1.97 7.73
N ARG A 23 -6.29 -3.24 8.14
CA ARG A 23 -5.15 -3.81 8.85
C ARG A 23 -3.94 -3.91 7.94
N LEU A 24 -4.12 -4.25 6.67
CA LEU A 24 -3.05 -4.20 5.67
C LEU A 24 -2.55 -2.76 5.45
N ILE A 25 -3.44 -1.78 5.35
CA ILE A 25 -3.07 -0.37 5.22
C ILE A 25 -2.34 0.12 6.46
N ALA A 26 -2.82 -0.24 7.65
CA ALA A 26 -2.18 0.10 8.91
C ALA A 26 -0.77 -0.50 9.00
N ALA A 27 -0.62 -1.79 8.70
CA ALA A 27 0.67 -2.48 8.68
C ALA A 27 1.63 -1.82 7.68
N ALA A 28 1.17 -1.54 6.45
CA ALA A 28 1.98 -0.88 5.44
C ALA A 28 2.43 0.52 5.90
N CYS A 29 1.54 1.30 6.52
CA CYS A 29 1.87 2.63 7.03
C CYS A 29 2.81 2.60 8.24
N PHE A 30 2.63 1.62 9.13
CA PHE A 30 3.44 1.44 10.34
C PHE A 30 4.87 1.01 9.99
N HIS A 31 5.03 0.04 9.09
CA HIS A 31 6.34 -0.49 8.71
C HIS A 31 7.05 0.30 7.59
N SER A 32 6.35 1.21 6.90
CA SER A 32 6.97 2.01 5.85
C SER A 32 7.99 2.99 6.42
N ARG A 33 9.17 3.07 5.77
CA ARG A 33 10.16 4.13 6.04
C ARG A 33 9.79 5.44 5.32
N GLU A 34 9.03 5.35 4.24
CA GLU A 34 8.67 6.47 3.37
C GLU A 34 7.43 7.22 3.86
N ARG A 35 7.34 8.53 3.59
CA ARG A 35 6.15 9.34 3.90
C ARG A 35 4.94 8.92 3.06
N HIS A 36 5.17 8.47 1.84
CA HIS A 36 4.14 8.09 0.89
C HIS A 36 4.03 6.58 0.82
N VAL A 37 2.81 6.07 0.94
CA VAL A 37 2.48 4.65 0.79
C VAL A 37 1.57 4.51 -0.41
N VAL A 38 2.01 3.73 -1.40
CA VAL A 38 1.22 3.48 -2.59
C VAL A 38 0.11 2.48 -2.28
N LEU A 39 -1.10 2.83 -2.66
CA LEU A 39 -2.28 1.98 -2.56
C LEU A 39 -2.77 1.68 -3.98
N VAL A 40 -2.61 0.43 -4.40
CA VAL A 40 -3.18 -0.05 -5.67
C VAL A 40 -4.52 -0.71 -5.36
N SER A 41 -5.61 -0.16 -5.91
CA SER A 41 -6.95 -0.71 -5.70
C SER A 41 -7.89 -0.27 -6.84
N PRO A 42 -8.97 -1.03 -7.11
CA PRO A 42 -9.91 -0.69 -8.17
C PRO A 42 -10.73 0.58 -7.86
N GLY A 43 -10.99 0.89 -6.59
CA GLY A 43 -11.71 2.09 -6.15
C GLY A 43 -10.81 3.10 -5.44
N LEU A 44 -11.27 4.36 -5.35
CA LEU A 44 -10.59 5.40 -4.59
C LEU A 44 -10.53 5.06 -3.08
N PRO A 45 -9.46 5.45 -2.36
CA PRO A 45 -9.38 5.26 -0.92
C PRO A 45 -10.48 6.04 -0.18
N GLY A 46 -11.32 5.30 0.53
CA GLY A 46 -12.34 5.86 1.40
C GLY A 46 -11.76 6.79 2.49
N ARG A 47 -12.62 7.62 3.08
CA ARG A 47 -12.21 8.55 4.16
C ARG A 47 -11.53 7.85 5.34
N ARG A 48 -11.94 6.62 5.65
CA ARG A 48 -11.38 5.82 6.75
C ARG A 48 -9.92 5.41 6.50
N TRP A 49 -9.60 4.96 5.29
CA TRP A 49 -8.24 4.57 4.92
C TRP A 49 -7.27 5.75 4.99
N ARG A 50 -7.72 6.94 4.54
CA ARG A 50 -6.94 8.18 4.68
C ARG A 50 -6.71 8.56 6.15
N ARG A 51 -7.69 8.32 7.04
CA ARG A 51 -7.52 8.53 8.48
C ARG A 51 -6.50 7.57 9.10
N ILE A 52 -6.53 6.29 8.70
CA ILE A 52 -5.54 5.29 9.15
C ILE A 52 -4.13 5.73 8.75
N ALA A 53 -3.92 6.12 7.49
CA ALA A 53 -2.61 6.57 7.05
C ALA A 53 -2.13 7.82 7.81
N LYS A 54 -3.03 8.79 8.02
CA LYS A 54 -2.73 9.98 8.81
C LYS A 54 -2.34 9.66 10.26
N HIS A 55 -2.95 8.65 10.88
CA HIS A 55 -2.60 8.22 12.23
C HIS A 55 -1.12 7.82 12.34
N PHE A 56 -0.55 7.21 11.29
CA PHE A 56 0.86 6.85 11.22
C PHE A 56 1.75 7.93 10.56
N GLY A 57 1.24 9.15 10.35
CA GLY A 57 1.99 10.22 9.68
C GLY A 57 2.29 9.95 8.20
N ARG A 58 1.53 9.06 7.55
CA ARG A 58 1.71 8.66 6.14
C ARG A 58 0.64 9.27 5.25
N ARG A 59 0.95 9.36 3.96
CA ARG A 59 0.01 9.76 2.90
C ARG A 59 -0.18 8.61 1.92
N LEU A 60 -1.43 8.24 1.67
CA LEU A 60 -1.77 7.28 0.62
C LEU A 60 -1.69 7.95 -0.75
N VAL A 61 -1.00 7.29 -1.68
CA VAL A 61 -1.00 7.63 -3.10
C VAL A 61 -1.77 6.53 -3.82
N HIS A 62 -2.95 6.86 -4.32
CA HIS A 62 -3.79 5.88 -5.01
C HIS A 62 -3.38 5.75 -6.48
N ILE A 63 -3.19 4.52 -6.92
CA ILE A 63 -3.01 4.17 -8.32
C ILE A 63 -4.12 3.19 -8.69
N PRO A 64 -4.98 3.51 -9.68
CA PRO A 64 -6.03 2.60 -10.13
C PRO A 64 -5.46 1.29 -10.63
N LEU A 65 -6.10 0.17 -10.26
CA LEU A 65 -5.71 -1.17 -10.71
C LEU A 65 -5.71 -1.30 -12.24
N SER A 66 -6.60 -0.59 -12.92
CA SER A 66 -6.75 -0.58 -14.38
C SER A 66 -5.53 -0.04 -15.14
N ARG A 67 -4.58 0.61 -14.46
CA ARG A 67 -3.34 1.10 -15.09
C ARG A 67 -2.23 0.05 -15.19
N PHE A 68 -2.44 -1.14 -14.66
CA PHE A 68 -1.46 -2.22 -14.69
C PHE A 68 -1.89 -3.33 -15.65
N SER A 69 -0.95 -3.87 -16.42
CA SER A 69 -1.17 -5.11 -17.19
C SER A 69 -1.34 -6.30 -16.24
N GLN A 70 -2.01 -7.37 -16.71
CA GLN A 70 -2.16 -8.60 -15.91
C GLN A 70 -0.81 -9.17 -15.46
N GLU A 71 0.19 -9.17 -16.34
CA GLU A 71 1.55 -9.61 -16.02
C GLU A 71 2.16 -8.78 -14.87
N THR A 72 1.97 -7.46 -14.90
CA THR A 72 2.46 -6.56 -13.86
C THR A 72 1.74 -6.80 -12.53
N LEU A 73 0.43 -7.04 -12.57
CA LEU A 73 -0.35 -7.38 -11.37
C LEU A 73 0.11 -8.69 -10.75
N GLU A 74 0.40 -9.70 -11.58
CA GLU A 74 0.95 -10.98 -11.12
C GLU A 74 2.31 -10.82 -10.46
N ARG A 75 3.16 -9.94 -10.98
CA ARG A 75 4.45 -9.59 -10.36
C ARG A 75 4.26 -8.87 -9.03
N LEU A 76 3.37 -7.88 -8.97
CA LEU A 76 3.04 -7.13 -7.75
C LEU A 76 2.44 -8.02 -6.64
N ARG A 77 1.70 -9.07 -7.00
CA ARG A 77 1.16 -10.05 -6.04
C ARG A 77 2.26 -10.92 -5.43
N ARG A 78 3.27 -11.28 -6.22
CA ARG A 78 4.40 -12.14 -5.77
C ARG A 78 5.42 -11.35 -4.95
N VAL A 79 5.65 -10.09 -5.30
CA VAL A 79 6.54 -9.21 -4.57
C VAL A 79 5.76 -8.59 -3.42
N HIS A 80 5.91 -9.13 -2.21
CA HIS A 80 5.31 -8.54 -1.01
C HIS A 80 5.47 -7.01 -1.04
N VAL A 81 4.37 -6.27 -0.86
CA VAL A 81 4.24 -4.78 -0.90
C VAL A 81 5.24 -4.03 0.01
N LEU A 82 6.04 -4.74 0.79
CA LEU A 82 7.10 -4.23 1.65
C LEU A 82 8.48 -4.16 0.96
N ASN A 83 8.68 -4.75 -0.22
CA ASN A 83 9.95 -4.70 -0.95
C ASN A 83 9.94 -3.57 -2.00
N GLY A 84 10.18 -2.35 -1.53
CA GLY A 84 9.92 -1.12 -2.27
C GLY A 84 10.74 -0.85 -3.54
N HIS A 85 11.62 -1.71 -4.04
CA HIS A 85 12.43 -1.36 -5.22
C HIS A 85 11.61 -1.35 -6.53
N GLU A 86 10.94 -2.46 -6.86
CA GLU A 86 10.10 -2.55 -8.07
C GLU A 86 8.85 -1.67 -7.96
N VAL A 87 8.23 -1.59 -6.77
CA VAL A 87 7.07 -0.73 -6.54
C VAL A 87 7.42 0.75 -6.74
N ARG A 88 8.64 1.18 -6.35
CA ARG A 88 9.09 2.56 -6.56
C ARG A 88 9.33 2.90 -8.03
N SER A 89 9.87 1.99 -8.85
CA SER A 89 10.06 2.28 -10.27
C SER A 89 8.73 2.59 -10.96
N TYR A 90 7.69 1.79 -10.68
CA TYR A 90 6.34 2.04 -11.20
C TYR A 90 5.70 3.30 -10.61
N ALA A 91 5.83 3.53 -9.30
CA ALA A 91 5.29 4.73 -8.66
C ALA A 91 5.99 6.02 -9.13
N ALA A 92 7.28 5.96 -9.44
CA ALA A 92 8.05 7.11 -9.94
C ALA A 92 7.61 7.51 -11.35
N GLU A 93 7.29 6.55 -12.22
CA GLU A 93 6.68 6.79 -13.53
C GLU A 93 5.32 7.49 -13.36
N PHE A 94 4.46 6.98 -12.48
CA PHE A 94 3.14 7.57 -12.23
C PHE A 94 3.17 8.99 -11.64
N ILE A 95 4.07 9.25 -10.67
CA ILE A 95 4.17 10.58 -10.03
C ILE A 95 4.66 11.62 -11.03
N ARG A 96 5.50 11.24 -12.00
CA ARG A 96 5.94 12.14 -13.08
C ARG A 96 4.78 12.52 -14.00
N ASP A 97 3.91 11.58 -14.37
CA ASP A 97 2.77 11.83 -15.25
C ASP A 97 1.68 12.74 -14.64
N HIS A 98 1.59 12.88 -13.32
CA HIS A 98 0.60 13.75 -12.65
C HIS A 98 1.15 15.14 -12.29
N ARG A 99 2.32 15.55 -12.82
CA ARG A 99 2.89 16.90 -12.64
C ARG A 99 2.93 17.75 -13.92
N SER A 100 2.27 17.33 -15.00
CA SER A 100 2.03 18.16 -16.19
C SER A 100 0.63 18.76 -16.21
#